data_AF-A0AAV7DZD9-F1
#
_entry.id   AF-A0AAV7DZD9-F1
#
_cell.length_a   1.000
_cell.length_b   1.000
_cell.length_c   1.000
_cell.angle_alpha   90.00
_cell.angle_beta   90.00
_cell.angle_gamma   90.00
#
_symmetry.space_group_name_H-M   'P 1'
#
loop_
_entity.id
_entity.type
_entity.pdbx_description
1 polymer ?
#
loop_
_entity_poly.entity_id
_entity_poly.type
_entity_poly.pdbx_seq_one_letter_code
_entity_poly.pdbx_strand_id
1 'polypeptide(L)'
;MAESFQQFLLQVESKILMSDEERDFLSTLPKHEDGCFDILYNFQGFWIHAAWVKDIQRLSQHFQPLHGDVLLATPLKTGTTWLKALAFCVMNRNSHEPSNTYMEALAVNNPHELVPTMGMHDIIASPESSTPRLLHTHFPYELLPEYVKTSTSACRIVYLCRNVGDNFISSWKFFNKLRRKDLAPLPLEEAFELFCNGVTLCGPYWEHVLGYWKASRDDVDHDDDKKKNKKVLFLRYEDLQRDPQLHLKRMASFLGRPFTIEEEEQGMVSKIVEACSFQRLSSLEVNKGGVYNRFGFRNSYFYERGVVGGCAEYLTPEMMDRLRRITVEKFQGSGLNLDI
;
A
#
# COMPACT_ATOMS: atom_id res chain seq x y z
N MET A 1 -24.01 8.05 -11.93
CA MET A 1 -23.10 8.27 -10.76
C MET A 1 -23.32 7.31 -9.58
N ALA A 2 -24.49 6.67 -9.43
CA ALA A 2 -24.62 5.46 -8.61
C ALA A 2 -24.25 4.19 -9.42
N GLU A 3 -24.46 4.25 -10.74
CA GLU A 3 -24.10 3.19 -11.69
C GLU A 3 -22.63 2.79 -11.67
N SER A 4 -21.69 3.72 -11.46
CA SER A 4 -20.25 3.44 -11.59
C SER A 4 -19.70 2.50 -10.51
N PHE A 5 -20.26 2.51 -9.28
CA PHE A 5 -19.83 1.59 -8.22
C PHE A 5 -20.50 0.22 -8.32
N GLN A 6 -21.75 0.18 -8.76
CA GLN A 6 -22.42 -1.08 -9.08
C GLN A 6 -21.73 -1.75 -10.27
N GLN A 7 -21.24 -0.97 -11.24
CA GLN A 7 -20.39 -1.45 -12.33
C GLN A 7 -18.99 -1.88 -11.84
N PHE A 8 -18.46 -1.30 -10.75
CA PHE A 8 -17.24 -1.76 -10.08
C PHE A 8 -17.45 -3.11 -9.40
N LEU A 9 -18.48 -3.27 -8.55
CA LEU A 9 -18.77 -4.56 -7.93
C LEU A 9 -19.13 -5.60 -8.99
N LEU A 10 -19.93 -5.24 -10.00
CA LEU A 10 -20.21 -6.10 -11.14
C LEU A 10 -18.97 -6.35 -12.01
N GLN A 11 -17.95 -5.50 -12.07
CA GLN A 11 -16.69 -5.77 -12.78
C GLN A 11 -15.72 -6.61 -11.94
N VAL A 12 -15.76 -6.47 -10.62
CA VAL A 12 -15.05 -7.35 -9.69
C VAL A 12 -15.70 -8.74 -9.73
N GLU A 13 -17.03 -8.84 -9.60
CA GLU A 13 -17.83 -10.07 -9.74
C GLU A 13 -17.80 -10.64 -11.16
N SER A 14 -17.90 -9.85 -12.22
CA SER A 14 -17.86 -10.35 -13.62
C SER A 14 -16.46 -10.70 -14.12
N LYS A 15 -15.39 -10.23 -13.47
CA LYS A 15 -14.02 -10.74 -13.69
C LYS A 15 -13.74 -12.01 -12.89
N ILE A 16 -14.64 -12.41 -12.00
CA ILE A 16 -14.61 -13.70 -11.32
C ILE A 16 -15.37 -14.71 -12.21
N LEU A 17 -14.80 -15.00 -13.38
CA LEU A 17 -14.92 -16.36 -13.91
C LEU A 17 -14.00 -17.22 -13.03
N MET A 18 -14.55 -17.62 -11.88
CA MET A 18 -13.92 -18.63 -11.06
C MET A 18 -14.23 -20.00 -11.66
N SER A 19 -13.20 -20.83 -11.76
CA SER A 19 -13.42 -22.26 -12.01
C SER A 19 -14.17 -22.87 -10.82
N ASP A 20 -14.81 -24.02 -11.04
CA ASP A 20 -15.47 -24.73 -9.95
C ASP A 20 -14.46 -25.15 -8.88
N GLU A 21 -13.23 -25.53 -9.27
CA GLU A 21 -12.12 -25.80 -8.34
C GLU A 21 -11.77 -24.59 -7.45
N GLU A 22 -11.74 -23.38 -8.00
CA GLU A 22 -11.47 -22.17 -7.23
C GLU A 22 -12.60 -21.87 -6.23
N ARG A 23 -13.86 -22.12 -6.62
CA ARG A 23 -15.02 -21.94 -5.73
C ARG A 23 -15.02 -22.95 -4.61
N ASP A 24 -14.74 -24.21 -4.93
CA ASP A 24 -14.61 -25.29 -3.96
C ASP A 24 -13.49 -24.97 -2.97
N PHE A 25 -12.34 -24.49 -3.45
CA PHE A 25 -11.25 -24.04 -2.57
C PHE A 25 -11.69 -22.92 -1.62
N LEU A 26 -12.27 -21.83 -2.13
CA LEU A 26 -12.75 -20.73 -1.28
C LEU A 26 -13.81 -21.17 -0.27
N SER A 27 -14.66 -22.15 -0.62
CA SER A 27 -15.69 -22.68 0.28
C SER A 27 -15.11 -23.38 1.52
N THR A 28 -13.86 -23.83 1.46
CA THR A 28 -13.16 -24.45 2.60
C THR A 28 -12.60 -23.45 3.59
N LEU A 29 -12.46 -22.18 3.19
CA LEU A 29 -11.85 -21.16 4.03
C LEU A 29 -12.90 -20.53 4.97
N PRO A 30 -12.53 -20.19 6.22
CA PRO A 30 -13.36 -19.35 7.07
C PRO A 30 -13.69 -18.05 6.36
N LYS A 31 -14.94 -17.59 6.47
CA LYS A 31 -15.42 -16.39 5.79
C LYS A 31 -16.16 -15.45 6.72
N HIS A 32 -16.07 -14.15 6.47
CA HIS A 32 -16.72 -13.12 7.26
C HIS A 32 -17.11 -11.94 6.37
N GLU A 33 -18.26 -11.33 6.61
CA GLU A 33 -18.66 -10.08 5.94
C GLU A 33 -17.87 -8.92 6.55
N ASP A 34 -17.20 -8.12 5.73
CA ASP A 34 -16.37 -7.00 6.23
C ASP A 34 -17.12 -5.67 6.31
N GLY A 35 -18.42 -5.69 5.98
CA GLY A 35 -19.27 -4.50 5.95
C GLY A 35 -18.83 -3.46 4.92
N CYS A 36 -17.92 -3.76 3.98
CA CYS A 36 -17.36 -2.80 3.03
C CYS A 36 -17.49 -3.27 1.58
N PHE A 37 -16.97 -4.46 1.27
CA PHE A 37 -16.88 -4.96 -0.11
C PHE A 37 -17.83 -6.11 -0.39
N ASP A 38 -17.81 -7.14 0.45
CA ASP A 38 -18.68 -8.33 0.43
C ASP A 38 -18.17 -9.30 1.52
N ILE A 39 -17.76 -10.51 1.13
CA ILE A 39 -17.20 -11.56 1.98
C ILE A 39 -15.66 -11.56 1.86
N LEU A 40 -14.98 -11.55 3.01
CA LEU A 40 -13.56 -11.85 3.12
C LEU A 40 -13.34 -13.31 3.52
N TYR A 41 -12.29 -13.90 2.99
CA TYR A 41 -11.87 -15.27 3.27
C TYR A 41 -10.58 -15.25 4.06
N ASN A 42 -10.50 -16.03 5.14
CA ASN A 42 -9.27 -16.21 5.88
C ASN A 42 -8.34 -17.14 5.11
N PHE A 43 -7.39 -16.56 4.37
CA PHE A 43 -6.39 -17.26 3.60
C PHE A 43 -5.04 -17.13 4.30
N GLN A 44 -4.53 -18.26 4.81
CA GLN A 44 -3.26 -18.35 5.55
C GLN A 44 -3.13 -17.33 6.70
N GLY A 45 -4.21 -17.11 7.43
CA GLY A 45 -4.24 -16.21 8.60
C GLY A 45 -4.61 -14.76 8.30
N PHE A 46 -4.82 -14.40 7.03
CA PHE A 46 -5.20 -13.05 6.62
C PHE A 46 -6.56 -13.01 5.92
N TRP A 47 -7.31 -11.93 6.11
CA TRP A 47 -8.63 -11.74 5.51
C TRP A 47 -8.51 -11.11 4.14
N ILE A 48 -8.78 -11.90 3.10
CA ILE A 48 -8.52 -11.54 1.69
C ILE A 48 -9.82 -11.66 0.90
N HIS A 49 -10.06 -10.71 -0.01
CA HIS A 49 -11.17 -10.78 -0.95
C HIS A 49 -10.97 -11.92 -1.96
N ALA A 50 -12.03 -12.61 -2.37
CA ALA A 50 -11.99 -13.78 -3.28
C ALA A 50 -11.08 -13.57 -4.50
N ALA A 51 -11.25 -12.45 -5.21
CA ALA A 51 -10.43 -12.11 -6.38
C ALA A 51 -8.91 -12.05 -6.08
N TRP A 52 -8.54 -11.58 -4.89
CA TRP A 52 -7.13 -11.47 -4.50
C TRP A 52 -6.53 -12.80 -4.06
N VAL A 53 -7.32 -13.73 -3.52
CA VAL A 53 -6.84 -15.09 -3.24
C VAL A 53 -6.34 -15.74 -4.52
N LYS A 54 -7.13 -15.64 -5.59
CA LYS A 54 -6.75 -16.11 -6.93
C LYS A 54 -5.50 -15.41 -7.46
N ASP A 55 -5.45 -14.09 -7.35
CA ASP A 55 -4.28 -13.32 -7.82
C ASP A 55 -3.01 -13.70 -7.05
N ILE A 56 -3.08 -13.91 -5.74
CA ILE A 56 -1.95 -14.38 -4.92
C ILE A 56 -1.45 -15.74 -5.42
N GLN A 57 -2.35 -16.69 -5.67
CA GLN A 57 -1.99 -18.01 -6.20
C GLN A 57 -1.33 -17.89 -7.58
N ARG A 58 -1.91 -17.10 -8.49
CA ARG A 58 -1.37 -16.86 -9.84
C ARG A 58 0.00 -16.19 -9.80
N LEU A 59 0.18 -15.19 -8.93
CA LEU A 59 1.46 -14.52 -8.73
C LEU A 59 2.51 -15.49 -8.18
N SER A 60 2.16 -16.34 -7.22
CA SER A 60 3.08 -17.33 -6.68
C SER A 60 3.59 -18.32 -7.73
N GLN A 61 2.80 -18.60 -8.77
CA GLN A 61 3.15 -19.55 -9.83
C GLN A 61 3.88 -18.91 -11.01
N HIS A 62 3.55 -17.66 -11.36
CA HIS A 62 3.96 -17.07 -12.64
C HIS A 62 4.74 -15.77 -12.52
N PHE A 63 4.76 -15.12 -11.35
CA PHE A 63 5.48 -13.87 -11.20
C PHE A 63 6.98 -14.11 -11.13
N GLN A 64 7.70 -13.60 -12.14
CA GLN A 64 9.16 -13.58 -12.20
C GLN A 64 9.64 -12.15 -11.98
N PRO A 65 10.23 -11.81 -10.82
CA PRO A 65 10.83 -10.50 -10.62
C PRO A 65 12.12 -10.38 -11.45
N LEU A 66 12.37 -9.17 -11.93
CA LEU A 66 13.56 -8.82 -12.70
C LEU A 66 14.61 -8.21 -11.78
N HIS A 67 15.86 -8.20 -12.25
CA HIS A 67 16.94 -7.59 -11.49
C HIS A 67 16.67 -6.10 -11.24
N GLY A 68 16.78 -5.68 -9.99
CA GLY A 68 16.56 -4.29 -9.58
C GLY A 68 15.11 -3.89 -9.38
N ASP A 69 14.14 -4.79 -9.59
CA ASP A 69 12.72 -4.51 -9.33
C ASP A 69 12.51 -3.93 -7.93
N VAL A 70 11.57 -3.02 -7.82
CA VAL A 70 11.19 -2.37 -6.56
C VAL A 70 9.74 -2.70 -6.29
N LEU A 71 9.48 -3.30 -5.12
CA LEU A 71 8.15 -3.56 -4.62
C LEU A 71 7.83 -2.60 -3.46
N LEU A 72 6.91 -1.69 -3.70
CA LEU A 72 6.30 -0.88 -2.64
C LEU A 72 5.25 -1.74 -1.94
N ALA A 73 5.27 -1.80 -0.62
CA ALA A 73 4.32 -2.58 0.16
C ALA A 73 3.69 -1.73 1.25
N THR A 74 2.36 -1.74 1.32
CA THR A 74 1.62 -0.94 2.31
C THR A 74 0.36 -1.66 2.75
N PRO A 75 0.03 -1.74 4.05
CA PRO A 75 -1.35 -1.96 4.44
C PRO A 75 -2.22 -0.87 3.81
N LEU A 76 -3.49 -1.17 3.52
CA LEU A 76 -4.38 -0.16 2.96
C LEU A 76 -4.39 1.08 3.86
N LYS A 77 -4.40 2.26 3.22
CA LYS A 77 -4.55 3.58 3.88
C LYS A 77 -3.41 4.00 4.83
N THR A 78 -2.21 3.50 4.60
CA THR A 78 -0.99 3.92 5.34
C THR A 78 -0.12 4.93 4.58
N GLY A 79 -0.58 5.46 3.44
CA GLY A 79 0.15 6.45 2.64
C GLY A 79 0.58 5.98 1.25
N THR A 80 -0.03 4.92 0.73
CA THR A 80 0.26 4.31 -0.58
C THR A 80 0.39 5.31 -1.73
N THR A 81 -0.55 6.24 -1.87
CA THR A 81 -0.54 7.25 -2.95
C THR A 81 0.71 8.12 -2.88
N TRP A 82 1.11 8.50 -1.67
CA TRP A 82 2.30 9.33 -1.44
C TRP A 82 3.58 8.55 -1.69
N LEU A 83 3.67 7.32 -1.17
CA LEU A 83 4.81 6.43 -1.39
C LEU A 83 5.03 6.16 -2.89
N LYS A 84 3.96 5.86 -3.63
CA LYS A 84 4.01 5.65 -5.09
C LYS A 84 4.54 6.88 -5.81
N ALA A 85 4.02 8.07 -5.49
CA ALA A 85 4.46 9.31 -6.11
C ALA A 85 5.96 9.58 -5.85
N LEU A 86 6.39 9.49 -4.58
CA LEU A 86 7.79 9.72 -4.20
C LEU A 86 8.73 8.71 -4.87
N ALA A 87 8.41 7.42 -4.84
CA ALA A 87 9.23 6.39 -5.46
C ALA A 87 9.28 6.54 -6.98
N PHE A 88 8.15 6.87 -7.62
CA PHE A 88 8.09 7.14 -9.06
C PHE A 88 8.98 8.33 -9.43
N CYS A 89 8.91 9.44 -8.69
CA CYS A 89 9.77 10.59 -8.92
C CYS A 89 11.26 10.24 -8.74
N VAL A 90 11.64 9.50 -7.69
CA VAL A 90 13.02 9.07 -7.46
C VAL A 90 13.55 8.23 -8.63
N MET A 91 12.72 7.33 -9.16
CA MET A 91 13.10 6.43 -10.25
C MET A 91 13.21 7.15 -11.60
N ASN A 92 12.42 8.21 -11.82
CA ASN A 92 12.31 8.92 -13.11
C ASN A 92 12.92 10.33 -13.13
N ARG A 93 13.54 10.81 -12.04
CA ARG A 93 14.07 12.18 -11.94
C ARG A 93 15.17 12.53 -12.96
N ASN A 94 15.87 11.52 -13.48
CA ASN A 94 16.92 11.68 -14.48
C ASN A 94 16.45 11.31 -15.89
N SER A 95 15.14 11.19 -16.11
CA SER A 95 14.61 10.99 -17.47
C SER A 95 14.95 12.21 -18.33
N HIS A 96 15.70 11.98 -19.41
CA HIS A 96 16.10 13.03 -20.36
C HIS A 96 15.08 13.26 -21.47
N GLU A 97 13.93 12.57 -21.42
CA GLU A 97 12.84 12.79 -22.37
C GLU A 97 12.07 14.07 -21.99
N PRO A 98 12.10 15.12 -22.85
CA PRO A 98 11.51 16.42 -22.55
C PRO A 98 10.00 16.40 -22.33
N SER A 99 9.31 15.34 -22.75
CA SER A 99 7.86 15.12 -22.63
C SER A 99 7.48 14.08 -21.56
N ASN A 100 8.44 13.65 -20.73
CA ASN A 100 8.28 12.54 -19.81
C ASN A 100 8.91 12.84 -18.44
N THR A 101 8.83 14.10 -18.01
CA THR A 101 9.26 14.46 -16.66
C THR A 101 8.31 13.87 -15.63
N TYR A 102 8.80 13.59 -14.42
CA TYR A 102 7.93 13.09 -13.35
C TYR A 102 6.79 14.06 -13.00
N MET A 103 6.99 15.37 -13.19
CA MET A 103 5.98 16.39 -12.91
C MET A 103 4.83 16.34 -13.92
N GLU A 104 5.14 16.18 -15.22
CA GLU A 104 4.13 16.03 -16.27
C GLU A 104 3.35 14.73 -16.09
N ALA A 105 4.06 13.63 -15.79
CA ALA A 105 3.44 12.34 -15.52
C ALA A 105 2.46 12.42 -14.35
N LEU A 106 2.84 13.06 -13.23
CA LEU A 106 1.93 13.28 -12.09
C LEU A 106 0.78 14.24 -12.40
N ALA A 107 0.96 15.19 -13.32
CA ALA A 107 -0.07 16.17 -13.66
C ALA A 107 -1.26 15.55 -14.40
N VAL A 108 -1.00 14.51 -15.20
CA VAL A 108 -2.02 13.85 -16.04
C VAL A 108 -2.38 12.44 -15.57
N ASN A 109 -1.63 11.86 -14.62
CA ASN A 109 -1.92 10.55 -14.05
C ASN A 109 -2.01 10.60 -12.53
N ASN A 110 -2.96 9.86 -11.97
CA ASN A 110 -2.93 9.56 -10.53
C ASN A 110 -1.72 8.64 -10.22
N PRO A 111 -1.03 8.76 -9.07
CA PRO A 111 0.08 7.88 -8.72
C PRO A 111 -0.25 6.38 -8.77
N HIS A 112 -1.53 6.00 -8.61
CA HIS A 112 -1.96 4.61 -8.72
C HIS A 112 -1.95 4.06 -10.16
N GLU A 113 -1.94 4.92 -11.18
CA GLU A 113 -1.79 4.56 -12.60
C GLU A 113 -0.30 4.42 -12.97
N LEU A 114 0.57 5.22 -12.35
CA LEU A 114 2.02 5.22 -12.60
C LEU A 114 2.76 4.04 -11.95
N VAL A 115 2.20 3.50 -10.86
CA VAL A 115 2.77 2.35 -10.15
C VAL A 115 1.71 1.26 -10.01
N PRO A 116 1.75 0.22 -10.87
CA PRO A 116 0.74 -0.83 -10.88
C PRO A 116 0.76 -1.64 -9.58
N THR A 117 -0.42 -2.07 -9.16
CA THR A 117 -0.63 -2.81 -7.90
C THR A 117 -0.97 -4.26 -8.15
N MET A 118 -0.24 -5.19 -7.55
CA MET A 118 -0.52 -6.62 -7.52
C MET A 118 -1.93 -6.89 -6.97
N GLY A 119 -2.67 -7.82 -7.55
CA GLY A 119 -4.08 -8.08 -7.19
C GLY A 119 -5.07 -7.03 -7.71
N MET A 120 -4.56 -5.92 -8.26
CA MET A 120 -5.39 -4.96 -8.97
C MET A 120 -5.06 -5.00 -10.45
N HIS A 121 -3.79 -5.03 -10.86
CA HIS A 121 -3.35 -5.01 -12.25
C HIS A 121 -2.87 -6.37 -12.73
N ASP A 122 -3.08 -6.68 -14.01
CA ASP A 122 -2.49 -7.88 -14.60
C ASP A 122 -1.02 -7.64 -14.92
N ILE A 123 -0.20 -7.69 -13.87
CA ILE A 123 1.24 -7.50 -13.92
C ILE A 123 1.98 -8.68 -14.58
N ILE A 124 1.29 -9.80 -14.80
CA ILE A 124 1.83 -10.98 -15.48
C ILE A 124 1.67 -10.83 -16.98
N ALA A 125 0.50 -10.35 -17.43
CA ALA A 125 0.18 -10.17 -18.86
C ALA A 125 0.76 -8.88 -19.46
N SER A 126 1.15 -7.90 -18.65
CA SER A 126 1.75 -6.63 -19.09
C SER A 126 3.22 -6.52 -18.62
N PRO A 127 4.17 -7.14 -19.33
CA PRO A 127 5.59 -7.08 -18.99
C PRO A 127 6.28 -5.75 -19.39
N GLU A 128 5.57 -4.62 -19.52
CA GLU A 128 6.09 -3.41 -20.18
C GLU A 128 7.48 -2.90 -19.71
N SER A 129 8.46 -3.16 -20.59
CA SER A 129 9.51 -2.34 -21.22
C SER A 129 10.49 -1.46 -20.44
N SER A 130 10.29 -1.12 -19.16
CA SER A 130 11.30 -0.37 -18.40
C SER A 130 11.81 -1.15 -17.19
N THR A 131 13.08 -1.57 -17.26
CA THR A 131 13.79 -2.19 -16.14
C THR A 131 14.66 -1.15 -15.45
N PRO A 132 14.67 -1.11 -14.10
CA PRO A 132 13.87 -1.92 -13.18
C PRO A 132 12.40 -1.48 -13.06
N ARG A 133 11.49 -2.43 -12.78
CA ARG A 133 10.06 -2.13 -12.59
C ARG A 133 9.80 -1.56 -11.21
N LEU A 134 8.90 -0.58 -11.12
CA LEU A 134 8.34 -0.10 -9.87
C LEU A 134 6.91 -0.66 -9.72
N LEU A 135 6.72 -1.57 -8.78
CA LEU A 135 5.46 -2.25 -8.50
C LEU A 135 4.97 -1.94 -7.08
N HIS A 136 3.70 -2.22 -6.81
CA HIS A 136 3.11 -2.05 -5.49
C HIS A 136 2.25 -3.25 -5.07
N THR A 137 2.12 -3.52 -3.77
CA THR A 137 1.19 -4.53 -3.22
C THR A 137 0.60 -4.11 -1.88
N HIS A 138 -0.62 -4.58 -1.62
CA HIS A 138 -1.27 -4.53 -0.29
C HIS A 138 -1.19 -5.85 0.46
N PHE A 139 -0.56 -6.87 -0.12
CA PHE A 139 -0.51 -8.19 0.50
C PHE A 139 0.45 -8.19 1.70
N PRO A 140 0.10 -8.93 2.76
CA PRO A 140 1.03 -9.26 3.84
C PRO A 140 2.30 -9.93 3.31
N TYR A 141 3.40 -9.80 4.05
CA TYR A 141 4.70 -10.31 3.63
C TYR A 141 4.64 -11.83 3.37
N GLU A 142 3.95 -12.55 4.23
CA GLU A 142 3.76 -14.00 4.18
C GLU A 142 3.14 -14.47 2.86
N LEU A 143 2.23 -13.66 2.30
CA LEU A 143 1.50 -13.97 1.06
C LEU A 143 2.23 -13.52 -0.21
N LEU A 144 3.41 -12.90 -0.09
CA LEU A 144 4.21 -12.56 -1.27
C LEU A 144 4.81 -13.83 -1.91
N PRO A 145 5.01 -13.84 -3.24
CA PRO A 145 5.72 -14.93 -3.91
C PRO A 145 7.09 -15.19 -3.27
N GLU A 146 7.45 -16.46 -3.06
CA GLU A 146 8.70 -16.84 -2.37
C GLU A 146 9.94 -16.18 -2.95
N TYR A 147 10.04 -16.08 -4.27
CA TYR A 147 11.19 -15.43 -4.93
C TYR A 147 11.33 -13.94 -4.57
N VAL A 148 10.23 -13.23 -4.25
CA VAL A 148 10.33 -11.85 -3.77
C VAL A 148 11.01 -11.80 -2.39
N LYS A 149 10.84 -12.85 -1.58
CA LYS A 149 11.33 -12.96 -0.21
C LYS A 149 12.76 -13.49 -0.12
N THR A 150 13.25 -14.24 -1.12
CA THR A 150 14.61 -14.82 -1.07
C THR A 150 15.72 -13.76 -1.09
N SER A 151 16.78 -14.00 -0.32
CA SER A 151 17.97 -13.13 -0.27
C SER A 151 18.77 -13.13 -1.59
N THR A 152 18.59 -14.15 -2.44
CA THR A 152 19.20 -14.23 -3.78
C THR A 152 18.49 -13.36 -4.81
N SER A 153 17.26 -12.92 -4.53
CA SER A 153 16.51 -12.03 -5.41
C SER A 153 17.03 -10.60 -5.30
N ALA A 154 17.21 -9.95 -6.44
CA ALA A 154 17.63 -8.55 -6.52
C ALA A 154 16.45 -7.55 -6.37
N CYS A 155 15.24 -8.03 -6.10
CA CYS A 155 14.08 -7.17 -5.84
C CYS A 155 14.26 -6.46 -4.49
N ARG A 156 13.96 -5.17 -4.38
CA ARG A 156 13.98 -4.43 -3.11
C ARG A 156 12.56 -4.07 -2.67
N ILE A 157 12.30 -4.14 -1.37
CA ILE A 157 10.98 -3.84 -0.80
C ILE A 157 11.06 -2.52 -0.03
N VAL A 158 10.18 -1.57 -0.34
CA VAL A 158 9.96 -0.39 0.51
C VAL A 158 8.60 -0.54 1.17
N TYR A 159 8.61 -0.71 2.49
CA TYR A 159 7.40 -0.88 3.27
C TYR A 159 7.05 0.41 4.01
N LEU A 160 5.79 0.82 3.96
CA LEU A 160 5.27 1.97 4.72
C LEU A 160 4.09 1.53 5.59
N CYS A 161 4.19 1.78 6.90
CA CYS A 161 3.09 1.65 7.85
C CYS A 161 2.72 3.00 8.44
N ARG A 162 1.65 3.02 9.25
CA ARG A 162 1.10 4.22 9.89
C ARG A 162 0.68 3.91 11.33
N ASN A 163 0.44 4.91 12.17
CA ASN A 163 -0.21 4.66 13.45
C ASN A 163 -1.58 3.99 13.23
N VAL A 164 -1.92 3.08 14.13
CA VAL A 164 -3.09 2.21 13.97
C VAL A 164 -4.40 2.99 14.02
N GLY A 165 -4.48 4.04 14.84
CA GLY A 165 -5.68 4.88 14.97
C GLY A 165 -5.99 5.65 13.68
N ASP A 166 -5.01 6.34 13.08
CA ASP A 166 -5.28 7.05 11.83
C ASP A 166 -5.45 6.08 10.67
N ASN A 167 -4.76 4.92 10.68
CA ASN A 167 -4.97 3.88 9.69
C ASN A 167 -6.43 3.41 9.70
N PHE A 168 -6.97 3.09 10.88
CA PHE A 168 -8.35 2.69 11.05
C PHE A 168 -9.31 3.76 10.52
N ILE A 169 -9.18 5.01 10.97
CA ILE A 169 -10.09 6.09 10.55
C ILE A 169 -10.00 6.36 9.05
N SER A 170 -8.79 6.34 8.47
CA SER A 170 -8.62 6.52 7.03
C SER A 170 -9.23 5.37 6.22
N SER A 171 -9.13 4.13 6.72
CA SER A 171 -9.78 2.94 6.16
C SER A 171 -11.29 3.04 6.22
N TRP A 172 -11.85 3.30 7.39
CA TRP A 172 -13.29 3.44 7.60
C TRP A 172 -13.90 4.50 6.67
N LYS A 173 -13.30 5.69 6.60
CA LYS A 173 -13.78 6.75 5.71
C LYS A 173 -13.65 6.39 4.24
N PHE A 174 -12.54 5.79 3.85
CA PHE A 174 -12.30 5.42 2.46
C PHE A 174 -13.30 4.35 2.00
N PHE A 175 -13.50 3.31 2.79
CA PHE A 175 -14.45 2.26 2.44
C PHE A 175 -15.89 2.74 2.49
N ASN A 176 -16.26 3.66 3.38
CA ASN A 176 -17.59 4.30 3.31
C ASN A 176 -17.79 5.18 2.07
N LYS A 177 -16.74 5.78 1.49
CA LYS A 177 -16.84 6.46 0.19
C LYS A 177 -17.03 5.48 -0.98
N LEU A 178 -16.48 4.28 -0.84
CA LEU A 178 -16.63 3.22 -1.83
C LEU A 178 -17.97 2.49 -1.68
N ARG A 179 -18.46 2.30 -0.46
CA ARG A 179 -19.66 1.53 -0.12
C ARG A 179 -20.85 1.87 -1.03
N ARG A 180 -21.64 0.84 -1.35
CA ARG A 180 -22.80 0.98 -2.22
C ARG A 180 -23.76 2.03 -1.67
N LYS A 181 -24.25 2.90 -2.55
CA LYS A 181 -25.08 4.05 -2.16
C LYS A 181 -26.48 3.67 -1.67
N ASP A 182 -26.93 2.45 -1.96
CA ASP A 182 -28.18 1.88 -1.44
C ASP A 182 -28.05 1.30 -0.02
N LEU A 183 -26.82 1.16 0.48
CA LEU A 183 -26.56 0.73 1.85
C LEU A 183 -26.26 1.94 2.74
N ALA A 184 -26.74 1.91 3.98
CA ALA A 184 -26.32 2.86 5.00
C ALA A 184 -24.80 2.74 5.23
N PRO A 185 -24.07 3.85 5.48
CA PRO A 185 -22.66 3.81 5.85
C PRO A 185 -22.40 2.83 7.00
N LEU A 186 -21.27 2.12 6.96
CA LEU A 186 -20.85 1.23 8.05
C LEU A 186 -20.60 2.09 9.30
N PRO A 187 -21.30 1.84 10.43
CA PRO A 187 -21.08 2.56 11.67
C PRO A 187 -19.63 2.46 12.15
N LEU A 188 -19.14 3.50 12.83
CA LEU A 188 -17.75 3.56 13.28
C LEU A 188 -17.45 2.43 14.28
N GLU A 189 -18.36 2.19 15.20
CA GLU A 189 -18.25 1.20 16.28
C GLU A 189 -18.19 -0.22 15.71
N GLU A 190 -19.02 -0.52 14.73
CA GLU A 190 -19.03 -1.81 14.04
C GLU A 190 -17.72 -2.03 13.27
N ALA A 191 -17.28 -1.03 12.51
CA ALA A 191 -16.00 -1.09 11.81
C ALA A 191 -14.82 -1.24 12.78
N PHE A 192 -14.90 -0.60 13.95
CA PHE A 192 -13.87 -0.67 14.98
C PHE A 192 -13.77 -2.07 15.60
N GLU A 193 -14.90 -2.73 15.86
CA GLU A 193 -14.90 -4.12 16.33
C GLU A 193 -14.29 -5.06 15.30
N LEU A 194 -14.68 -4.95 14.02
CA LEU A 194 -14.08 -5.71 12.93
C LEU A 194 -12.56 -5.50 12.87
N PHE A 195 -12.11 -4.25 12.93
CA PHE A 195 -10.70 -3.88 12.92
C PHE A 195 -9.93 -4.47 14.11
N CYS A 196 -10.46 -4.35 15.34
CA CYS A 196 -9.83 -4.90 16.54
C CYS A 196 -9.74 -6.43 16.51
N ASN A 197 -10.72 -7.09 15.89
CA ASN A 197 -10.73 -8.54 15.69
C ASN A 197 -9.87 -8.97 14.48
N GLY A 198 -9.26 -8.01 13.77
CA GLY A 198 -8.40 -8.25 12.62
C GLY A 198 -9.14 -8.55 11.30
N VAL A 199 -10.48 -8.49 11.31
CA VAL A 199 -11.36 -8.80 10.18
C VAL A 199 -11.48 -7.60 9.25
N THR A 200 -10.41 -7.32 8.51
CA THR A 200 -10.35 -6.23 7.54
C THR A 200 -9.59 -6.70 6.31
N LEU A 201 -9.83 -6.11 5.14
CA LEU A 201 -9.11 -6.46 3.92
C LEU A 201 -7.58 -6.39 4.11
N CYS A 202 -6.88 -7.49 3.83
CA CYS A 202 -5.45 -7.73 4.09
C CYS A 202 -5.02 -7.63 5.58
N GLY A 203 -5.98 -7.62 6.50
CA GLY A 203 -5.73 -7.71 7.93
C GLY A 203 -5.53 -9.16 8.38
N PRO A 204 -5.12 -9.38 9.64
CA PRO A 204 -5.03 -8.36 10.70
C PRO A 204 -3.88 -7.34 10.52
N TYR A 205 -4.12 -6.09 10.93
CA TYR A 205 -3.16 -4.99 10.72
C TYR A 205 -1.80 -5.23 11.39
N TRP A 206 -1.81 -5.69 12.65
CA TRP A 206 -0.59 -5.88 13.42
C TRP A 206 0.31 -6.97 12.83
N GLU A 207 -0.27 -8.10 12.47
CA GLU A 207 0.40 -9.21 11.80
C GLU A 207 0.98 -8.77 10.46
N HIS A 208 0.23 -7.99 9.67
CA HIS A 208 0.72 -7.41 8.42
C HIS A 208 1.96 -6.53 8.66
N VAL A 209 1.96 -5.67 9.69
CA VAL A 209 3.11 -4.82 10.01
C VAL A 209 4.30 -5.66 10.51
N LEU A 210 4.04 -6.65 11.37
CA LEU A 210 5.08 -7.51 11.95
C LEU A 210 5.79 -8.34 10.91
N GLY A 211 5.10 -8.86 9.89
CA GLY A 211 5.73 -9.65 8.81
C GLY A 211 6.84 -8.86 8.13
N TYR A 212 6.55 -7.62 7.71
CA TYR A 212 7.54 -6.74 7.09
C TYR A 212 8.60 -6.22 8.07
N TRP A 213 8.23 -6.00 9.34
CA TRP A 213 9.19 -5.60 10.36
C TRP A 213 10.25 -6.67 10.60
N LYS A 214 9.83 -7.94 10.78
CA LYS A 214 10.73 -9.09 10.92
C LYS A 214 11.65 -9.22 9.71
N ALA A 215 11.08 -9.20 8.51
CA ALA A 215 11.84 -9.23 7.27
C ALA A 215 12.88 -8.09 7.15
N SER A 216 12.57 -6.90 7.68
CA SER A 216 13.53 -5.78 7.69
C SER A 216 14.67 -5.91 8.70
N ARG A 217 14.51 -6.79 9.70
CA ARG A 217 15.51 -7.06 10.74
C ARG A 217 16.41 -8.24 10.39
N ASP A 218 15.84 -9.28 9.78
CA ASP A 218 16.51 -10.56 9.53
C ASP A 218 17.65 -10.46 8.48
N ASP A 219 17.71 -9.35 7.73
CA ASP A 219 18.80 -9.05 6.79
C ASP A 219 20.09 -8.49 7.46
N VAL A 220 20.18 -8.48 8.79
CA VAL A 220 21.36 -8.01 9.55
C VAL A 220 22.09 -9.21 10.15
N ASP A 221 22.66 -10.06 9.28
CA ASP A 221 23.65 -11.05 9.70
C ASP A 221 24.98 -10.36 10.10
N HIS A 222 25.70 -10.97 11.05
CA HIS A 222 26.89 -10.49 11.78
C HIS A 222 28.16 -10.19 10.95
N ASP A 223 28.04 -10.02 9.64
CA ASP A 223 29.16 -9.76 8.73
C ASP A 223 29.05 -8.33 8.18
N ASP A 224 30.09 -7.52 8.39
CA ASP A 224 30.06 -6.07 8.05
C ASP A 224 29.87 -5.82 6.54
N ASP A 225 30.17 -6.80 5.69
CA ASP A 225 29.88 -6.74 4.24
C ASP A 225 28.41 -7.03 3.87
N LYS A 226 27.65 -7.77 4.69
CA LYS A 226 26.22 -8.07 4.43
C LYS A 226 25.26 -6.95 4.84
N LYS A 227 25.69 -6.00 5.71
CA LYS A 227 24.91 -4.79 6.03
C LYS A 227 24.49 -3.97 4.80
N LYS A 228 25.17 -4.15 3.65
CA LYS A 228 24.90 -3.46 2.39
C LYS A 228 23.70 -4.01 1.59
N ASN A 229 23.18 -5.20 1.90
CA ASN A 229 22.11 -5.84 1.11
C ASN A 229 20.80 -6.01 1.89
N LYS A 230 20.33 -4.96 2.58
CA LYS A 230 18.97 -4.96 3.14
C LYS A 230 17.94 -5.13 2.03
N LYS A 231 17.04 -6.11 2.17
CA LYS A 231 15.93 -6.41 1.26
C LYS A 231 14.75 -5.49 1.51
N VAL A 232 14.48 -5.15 2.77
CA VAL A 232 13.32 -4.35 3.19
C VAL A 232 13.75 -3.03 3.82
N LEU A 233 13.32 -1.92 3.23
CA LEU A 233 13.33 -0.61 3.85
C LEU A 233 11.98 -0.38 4.56
N PHE A 234 12.00 -0.47 5.89
CA PHE A 234 10.83 -0.17 6.72
C PHE A 234 10.75 1.34 7.03
N LEU A 235 9.62 1.96 6.68
CA LEU A 235 9.29 3.36 6.91
C LEU A 235 7.97 3.50 7.68
N ARG A 236 7.82 4.64 8.36
CA ARG A 236 6.59 5.05 9.05
C ARG A 236 6.08 6.33 8.41
N TYR A 237 4.76 6.43 8.24
CA TYR A 237 4.12 7.61 7.66
C TYR A 237 4.42 8.87 8.47
N GLU A 238 4.44 8.73 9.80
CA GLU A 238 4.71 9.81 10.76
C GLU A 238 6.14 10.34 10.63
N ASP A 239 7.12 9.44 10.48
CA ASP A 239 8.51 9.82 10.26
C ASP A 239 8.68 10.52 8.89
N LEU A 240 8.06 9.95 7.85
CA LEU A 240 8.05 10.53 6.50
C LEU A 240 7.38 11.90 6.47
N GLN A 241 6.33 12.13 7.26
CA GLN A 241 5.68 13.43 7.39
C GLN A 241 6.54 14.44 8.16
N ARG A 242 7.24 13.98 9.20
CA ARG A 242 8.10 14.84 10.04
C ARG A 242 9.31 15.36 9.27
N ASP A 243 9.98 14.49 8.51
CA ASP A 243 11.14 14.87 7.69
C ASP A 243 11.11 14.19 6.31
N PRO A 244 10.29 14.70 5.38
CA PRO A 244 10.13 14.09 4.08
C PRO A 244 11.42 14.08 3.26
N GLN A 245 12.31 15.07 3.43
CA GLN A 245 13.55 15.13 2.68
C GLN A 245 14.54 14.05 3.13
N LEU A 246 14.72 13.88 4.44
CA LEU A 246 15.57 12.82 4.99
C LEU A 246 15.12 11.44 4.53
N HIS A 247 13.82 11.14 4.65
CA HIS A 247 13.28 9.84 4.28
C HIS A 247 13.26 9.61 2.77
N LEU A 248 13.07 10.66 1.96
CA LEU A 248 13.23 10.59 0.50
C LEU A 248 14.66 10.24 0.11
N LYS A 249 15.66 10.89 0.72
CA LYS A 249 17.08 10.57 0.48
C LYS A 249 17.41 9.15 0.89
N ARG A 250 16.96 8.72 2.07
CA ARG A 250 17.14 7.34 2.55
C ARG A 250 16.51 6.31 1.60
N MET A 251 15.31 6.59 1.08
CA MET A 251 14.68 5.75 0.07
C MET A 251 15.49 5.73 -1.23
N ALA A 252 15.91 6.88 -1.73
CA ALA A 252 16.71 6.97 -2.96
C ALA A 252 18.03 6.18 -2.86
N SER A 253 18.75 6.29 -1.75
CA SER A 253 19.95 5.48 -1.48
C SER A 253 19.63 3.99 -1.45
N PHE A 254 18.56 3.59 -0.77
CA PHE A 254 18.13 2.19 -0.70
C PHE A 254 17.77 1.61 -2.07
N LEU A 255 17.15 2.41 -2.93
CA LEU A 255 16.83 2.03 -4.32
C LEU A 255 18.06 2.00 -5.24
N GLY A 256 19.26 2.27 -4.73
CA GLY A 256 20.50 2.34 -5.51
C GLY A 256 20.60 3.57 -6.39
N ARG A 257 19.85 4.63 -6.07
CA ARG A 257 19.81 5.91 -6.79
C ARG A 257 19.97 7.08 -5.82
N PRO A 258 21.04 7.13 -5.00
CA PRO A 258 21.25 8.24 -4.07
C PRO A 258 21.27 9.58 -4.82
N PHE A 259 20.87 10.65 -4.14
CA PHE A 259 21.02 11.98 -4.70
C PHE A 259 22.50 12.36 -4.74
N THR A 260 22.95 12.99 -5.82
CA THR A 260 24.30 13.58 -5.87
C THR A 260 24.35 14.90 -5.10
N ILE A 261 25.57 15.36 -4.79
CA ILE A 261 25.76 16.66 -4.13
C ILE A 261 25.15 17.77 -4.99
N GLU A 262 25.35 17.72 -6.29
CA GLU A 262 24.81 18.69 -7.25
C GLU A 262 23.27 18.65 -7.30
N GLU A 263 22.66 17.46 -7.26
CA GLU A 263 21.19 17.33 -7.17
C GLU A 263 20.64 17.97 -5.89
N GLU A 264 21.33 17.79 -4.75
CA GLU A 264 20.96 18.38 -3.47
C GLU A 264 21.13 19.92 -3.48
N GLU A 265 22.26 20.42 -3.98
CA GLU A 265 22.54 21.86 -4.13
C GLU A 265 21.55 22.56 -5.07
N GLN A 266 21.07 21.87 -6.11
CA GLN A 266 20.04 22.35 -7.03
C GLN A 266 18.61 22.22 -6.47
N GLY A 267 18.45 21.73 -5.25
CA GLY A 267 17.18 21.58 -4.55
C GLY A 267 16.29 20.47 -5.12
N MET A 268 16.84 19.46 -5.81
CA MET A 268 16.06 18.38 -6.42
C MET A 268 15.22 17.61 -5.39
N VAL A 269 15.79 17.35 -4.20
CA VAL A 269 15.09 16.69 -3.10
C VAL A 269 13.84 17.47 -2.69
N SER A 270 13.97 18.80 -2.51
CA SER A 270 12.86 19.68 -2.16
C SER A 270 11.81 19.73 -3.25
N LYS A 271 12.22 19.82 -4.53
CA LYS A 271 11.30 19.83 -5.68
C LYS A 271 10.45 18.56 -5.76
N ILE A 272 11.06 17.38 -5.53
CA ILE A 272 10.32 16.12 -5.52
C ILE A 272 9.34 16.06 -4.33
N VAL A 273 9.78 16.45 -3.13
CA VAL A 273 8.90 16.50 -1.94
C VAL A 273 7.71 17.42 -2.18
N GLU A 274 7.93 18.61 -2.75
CA GLU A 274 6.88 19.56 -3.08
C GLU A 274 5.91 19.02 -4.14
N ALA A 275 6.45 18.44 -5.23
CA ALA A 275 5.67 17.84 -6.31
C ALA A 275 4.76 16.70 -5.81
N CYS A 276 5.24 15.94 -4.82
CA CYS A 276 4.54 14.82 -4.20
C CYS A 276 3.74 15.20 -2.96
N SER A 277 3.71 16.47 -2.56
CA SER A 277 3.01 16.91 -1.36
C SER A 277 1.50 16.68 -1.46
N PHE A 278 0.84 16.49 -0.32
CA PHE A 278 -0.62 16.32 -0.28
C PHE A 278 -1.35 17.47 -0.97
N GLN A 279 -0.95 18.71 -0.67
CA GLN A 279 -1.54 19.91 -1.26
C GLN A 279 -1.40 19.91 -2.78
N ARG A 280 -0.19 19.63 -3.30
CA ARG A 280 0.06 19.61 -4.74
C ARG A 280 -0.70 18.50 -5.44
N LEU A 281 -0.64 17.27 -4.92
CA LEU A 281 -1.28 16.11 -5.55
C LEU A 281 -2.81 16.25 -5.54
N SER A 282 -3.39 16.63 -4.41
CA SER A 282 -4.84 16.80 -4.30
C SER A 282 -5.38 17.98 -5.13
N SER A 283 -4.55 18.98 -5.43
CA SER A 283 -4.96 20.14 -6.23
C SER A 283 -4.93 19.91 -7.75
N LEU A 284 -4.32 18.82 -8.22
CA LEU A 284 -4.23 18.49 -9.65
C LEU A 284 -5.58 18.11 -10.24
N GLU A 285 -5.85 18.54 -11.48
CA GLU A 285 -7.14 18.29 -12.13
C GLU A 285 -7.45 16.81 -12.32
N VAL A 286 -6.43 15.99 -12.65
CA VAL A 286 -6.57 14.53 -12.70
C VAL A 286 -7.03 13.93 -11.37
N ASN A 287 -6.68 14.56 -10.24
CA ASN A 287 -7.02 14.07 -8.91
C ASN A 287 -8.33 14.65 -8.36
N LYS A 288 -8.73 15.86 -8.78
CA LYS A 288 -10.03 16.45 -8.42
C LYS A 288 -11.19 15.81 -9.19
N GLY A 289 -11.06 15.75 -10.51
CA GLY A 289 -12.13 15.37 -11.43
C GLY A 289 -11.96 14.01 -12.09
N GLY A 290 -10.74 13.45 -12.09
CA GLY A 290 -10.46 12.18 -12.73
C GLY A 290 -11.04 10.98 -11.99
N VAL A 291 -11.06 9.85 -12.71
CA VAL A 291 -11.47 8.55 -12.21
C VAL A 291 -10.28 7.61 -12.25
N TYR A 292 -10.27 6.65 -11.32
CA TYR A 292 -9.29 5.59 -11.33
C TYR A 292 -9.68 4.58 -12.40
N ASN A 293 -8.87 4.43 -13.44
CA ASN A 293 -9.27 3.79 -14.70
C ASN A 293 -9.75 2.35 -14.50
N ARG A 294 -9.19 1.66 -13.52
CA ARG A 294 -9.47 0.24 -13.28
C ARG A 294 -10.80 -0.03 -12.58
N PHE A 295 -11.23 0.89 -11.70
CA PHE A 295 -12.37 0.66 -10.81
C PHE A 295 -13.44 1.76 -10.92
N GLY A 296 -13.23 2.80 -11.73
CA GLY A 296 -14.22 3.82 -12.05
C GLY A 296 -14.62 4.74 -10.88
N PHE A 297 -13.99 4.62 -9.71
CA PHE A 297 -14.22 5.56 -8.60
C PHE A 297 -13.34 6.81 -8.73
N ARG A 298 -13.75 7.91 -8.09
CA ARG A 298 -13.09 9.22 -8.23
C ARG A 298 -11.69 9.19 -7.61
N ASN A 299 -10.70 9.77 -8.29
CA ASN A 299 -9.34 9.92 -7.77
C ASN A 299 -9.31 10.75 -6.48
N SER A 300 -10.26 11.66 -6.29
CA SER A 300 -10.40 12.47 -5.07
C SER A 300 -10.66 11.63 -3.82
N TYR A 301 -11.07 10.36 -3.95
CA TYR A 301 -11.26 9.48 -2.78
C TYR A 301 -9.94 9.09 -2.13
N PHE A 302 -8.81 9.16 -2.84
CA PHE A 302 -7.48 8.90 -2.28
C PHE A 302 -6.96 10.05 -1.40
N TYR A 303 -7.52 11.26 -1.55
CA TYR A 303 -7.07 12.45 -0.86
C TYR A 303 -8.11 12.87 0.18
N GLU A 304 -7.70 12.90 1.45
CA GLU A 304 -8.60 13.27 2.54
C GLU A 304 -8.08 14.47 3.33
N ARG A 305 -7.13 14.26 4.25
CA ARG A 305 -6.52 15.34 5.03
C ARG A 305 -4.99 15.31 5.08
N GLY A 306 -4.40 14.11 5.03
CA GLY A 306 -2.92 13.96 5.08
C GLY A 306 -2.28 14.43 6.39
N VAL A 307 -3.00 14.33 7.51
CA VAL A 307 -2.56 14.75 8.86
C VAL A 307 -2.30 13.54 9.76
N VAL A 308 -1.35 13.66 10.70
CA VAL A 308 -1.08 12.67 11.76
C VAL A 308 -1.85 13.04 13.03
N GLY A 309 -2.36 12.04 13.75
CA GLY A 309 -3.15 12.22 14.98
C GLY A 309 -4.60 12.62 14.73
N GLY A 310 -5.07 12.52 13.49
CA GLY A 310 -6.44 12.87 13.11
C GLY A 310 -7.51 11.93 13.67
N CYS A 311 -7.12 10.76 14.19
CA CYS A 311 -8.01 9.79 14.81
C CYS A 311 -8.61 10.25 16.15
N ALA A 312 -7.94 11.14 16.89
CA ALA A 312 -8.42 11.67 18.16
C ALA A 312 -9.73 12.49 18.04
N GLU A 313 -10.06 12.96 16.83
CA GLU A 313 -11.34 13.64 16.54
C GLU A 313 -12.52 12.66 16.42
N TYR A 314 -12.26 11.36 16.26
CA TYR A 314 -13.27 10.34 15.95
C TYR A 314 -13.36 9.25 17.01
N LEU A 315 -12.22 8.85 17.57
CA LEU A 315 -12.14 7.75 18.52
C LEU A 315 -12.30 8.26 19.95
N THR A 316 -13.11 7.55 20.74
CA THR A 316 -13.22 7.82 22.17
C THR A 316 -11.91 7.43 22.88
N PRO A 317 -11.64 7.97 24.09
CA PRO A 317 -10.48 7.55 24.88
C PRO A 317 -10.42 6.03 25.11
N GLU A 318 -11.56 5.36 25.28
CA GLU A 318 -11.65 3.91 25.48
C GLU A 318 -11.27 3.13 24.22
N MET A 319 -11.70 3.60 23.04
CA MET A 319 -11.30 3.01 21.75
C MET A 319 -9.79 3.17 21.52
N MET A 320 -9.25 4.36 21.78
CA MET A 320 -7.81 4.64 21.69
C MET A 320 -7.00 3.76 22.65
N ASP A 321 -7.46 3.60 23.89
CA ASP A 321 -6.82 2.73 24.88
C ASP A 321 -6.85 1.26 24.45
N ARG A 322 -7.97 0.77 23.91
CA ARG A 322 -8.07 -0.61 23.40
C ARG A 322 -7.09 -0.84 22.25
N LEU A 323 -6.99 0.08 21.28
CA LEU A 323 -6.00 -0.02 20.20
C LEU A 323 -4.57 -0.04 20.74
N ARG A 324 -4.28 0.75 21.78
CA ARG A 324 -2.98 0.75 22.46
C ARG A 324 -2.67 -0.56 23.12
N ARG A 325 -3.60 -1.13 23.88
CA ARG A 325 -3.41 -2.45 24.51
C ARG A 325 -3.15 -3.53 23.48
N ILE A 326 -3.97 -3.62 22.43
CA ILE A 326 -3.77 -4.61 21.36
C ILE A 326 -2.40 -4.42 20.70
N THR A 327 -2.02 -3.18 20.38
CA THR A 327 -0.73 -2.90 19.72
C THR A 327 0.46 -3.29 20.57
N VAL A 328 0.45 -2.94 21.87
CA VAL A 328 1.51 -3.31 22.80
C VAL A 328 1.62 -4.82 22.94
N GLU A 329 0.48 -5.51 23.10
CA GLU A 329 0.44 -6.97 23.20
C GLU A 329 0.99 -7.64 21.92
N LYS A 330 0.49 -7.24 20.75
CA LYS A 330 0.90 -7.83 19.46
C LYS A 330 2.37 -7.57 19.15
N PHE A 331 2.89 -6.40 19.49
CA PHE A 331 4.29 -6.04 19.20
C PHE A 331 5.26 -6.41 20.32
N GLN A 332 4.78 -7.01 21.42
CA GLN A 332 5.62 -7.42 22.53
C GLN A 332 6.77 -8.32 22.05
N GLY A 333 8.01 -7.99 22.46
CA GLY A 333 9.22 -8.74 22.09
C GLY A 333 9.72 -8.51 20.65
N SER A 334 8.96 -7.83 19.79
CA SER A 334 9.37 -7.58 18.40
C SER A 334 10.42 -6.47 18.23
N GLY A 335 10.54 -5.59 19.23
CA GLY A 335 11.32 -4.34 19.14
C GLY A 335 10.68 -3.25 18.29
N LEU A 336 9.48 -3.48 17.73
CA LEU A 336 8.68 -2.46 17.06
C LEU A 336 7.85 -1.69 18.09
N ASN A 337 7.87 -0.37 17.99
CA ASN A 337 6.96 0.52 18.72
C ASN A 337 6.34 1.50 17.73
N LEU A 338 5.01 1.52 17.63
CA LEU A 338 4.26 2.52 16.89
C LEU A 338 3.49 3.37 17.91
N ASP A 339 3.71 4.68 17.88
CA ASP A 339 2.92 5.61 18.67
C ASP A 339 1.44 5.52 18.24
N ILE A 340 0.51 5.71 19.18
CA ILE A 340 -0.95 5.72 18.91
C ILE A 340 -1.55 7.03 19.34
#